data_AF-A0A1Q6U513-F1
#
_entry.id   AF-A0A1Q6U513-F1
#
_cell.length_a   1.000
_cell.length_b   1.000
_cell.length_c   1.000
_cell.angle_alpha   90.00
_cell.angle_beta   90.00
_cell.angle_gamma   90.00
#
_symmetry.space_group_name_H-M   'P 1'
#
loop_
_entity.id
_entity.type
_entity.pdbx_description
1 polymer ?
#
loop_
_entity_poly.entity_id
_entity_poly.type
_entity_poly.pdbx_seq_one_letter_code
_entity_poly.pdbx_strand_id
1 'polypeptide(L)'
;MARDKINLIEPVLDESRCIAVKELSANTITQANGTEIVGAFGCKDNSLQITVTNSAEAAKKLTIKAGVFDNAILGDKTISVASGKTIVILIENPSRFQQADSSIYIDYETGFTGNIYAVGKHAGLEA
;
A
#
# COMPACT_ATOMS: atom_id res chain seq x y z
N MET A 1 -9.15 15.53 7.89
CA MET A 1 -8.25 14.92 8.89
C MET A 1 -6.97 14.53 8.17
N ALA A 2 -5.83 14.44 8.86
CA ALA A 2 -4.62 13.89 8.26
C ALA A 2 -4.79 12.38 8.04
N ARG A 3 -4.21 11.85 6.96
CA ARG A 3 -4.17 10.41 6.68
C ARG A 3 -3.21 9.73 7.66
N ASP A 4 -3.49 8.48 8.00
CA ASP A 4 -2.57 7.67 8.80
C ASP A 4 -1.40 7.25 7.92
N LYS A 5 -0.18 7.55 8.36
CA LYS A 5 1.03 7.22 7.60
C LYS A 5 1.48 5.80 7.91
N ILE A 6 1.74 5.03 6.85
CA ILE A 6 2.51 3.78 6.94
C ILE A 6 3.74 3.92 6.06
N ASN A 7 4.87 3.43 6.54
CA ASN A 7 6.09 3.41 5.75
C ASN A 7 6.13 2.13 4.92
N LEU A 8 6.59 2.23 3.68
CA LEU A 8 7.01 1.07 2.92
C LEU A 8 8.02 0.26 3.73
N ILE A 9 7.78 -1.04 3.85
CA ILE A 9 8.74 -1.95 4.48
C ILE A 9 9.65 -2.51 3.40
N GLU A 10 10.94 -2.27 3.57
CA GLU A 10 11.98 -2.76 2.67
C GLU A 10 12.78 -3.87 3.36
N PRO A 11 12.65 -5.13 2.94
CA PRO A 11 13.48 -6.22 3.44
C PRO A 11 14.92 -6.10 2.96
N VAL A 12 15.85 -6.46 3.85
CA VAL A 12 17.29 -6.38 3.60
C VAL A 12 17.80 -7.73 3.12
N LEU A 13 18.66 -7.73 2.10
CA LEU A 13 19.35 -8.93 1.63
C LEU A 13 20.22 -9.50 2.76
N ASP A 14 20.08 -10.79 3.01
CA ASP A 14 20.93 -11.53 3.91
C ASP A 14 22.35 -11.66 3.37
N GLU A 15 23.27 -12.17 4.21
CA GLU A 15 24.67 -12.37 3.83
C GLU A 15 24.83 -13.34 2.64
N SER A 16 23.87 -14.25 2.42
CA SER A 16 23.86 -15.14 1.26
C SER A 16 23.57 -14.39 -0.05
N ARG A 17 23.06 -13.16 0.04
CA ARG A 17 22.59 -12.33 -1.08
C ARG A 17 21.50 -13.01 -1.92
N CYS A 18 20.83 -14.01 -1.36
CA CYS A 18 19.81 -14.80 -2.04
C CYS A 18 18.42 -14.61 -1.42
N ILE A 19 18.33 -14.13 -0.18
CA ILE A 19 17.07 -13.99 0.55
C ILE A 19 17.03 -12.58 1.16
N ALA A 20 15.87 -11.93 1.14
CA ALA A 20 15.67 -10.70 1.89
C ALA A 20 14.59 -10.90 2.95
N VAL A 21 14.87 -10.54 4.20
CA VAL A 21 13.99 -10.81 5.35
C VAL A 21 13.78 -9.54 6.17
N LYS A 22 12.54 -9.32 6.61
CA LYS A 22 12.20 -8.31 7.62
C LYS A 22 10.92 -8.71 8.33
N GLU A 23 10.92 -8.58 9.65
CA GLU A 23 9.69 -8.76 10.42
C GLU A 23 8.71 -7.62 10.10
N LEU A 24 7.44 -8.00 9.93
CA LEU A 24 6.38 -7.09 9.52
C LEU A 24 5.48 -6.83 10.72
N SER A 25 5.14 -5.57 10.95
CA SER A 25 4.03 -5.19 11.82
C SER A 25 2.95 -4.55 10.96
N ALA A 26 1.77 -5.16 10.94
CA ALA A 26 0.65 -4.59 10.18
C ALA A 26 0.05 -3.41 10.95
N ASN A 27 -0.30 -2.35 10.24
CA ASN A 27 -0.97 -1.19 10.80
C ASN A 27 -2.48 -1.39 10.81
N THR A 28 -3.13 -1.04 11.91
CA THR A 28 -4.60 -1.01 11.99
C THR A 28 -5.14 0.13 11.13
N ILE A 29 -6.19 -0.15 10.35
CA ILE A 29 -6.85 0.81 9.48
C ILE A 29 -7.81 1.68 10.29
N THR A 30 -7.60 3.00 10.27
CA THR A 30 -8.58 3.99 10.72
C THR A 30 -9.38 4.50 9.52
N GLN A 31 -10.56 3.92 9.30
CA GLN A 31 -11.40 4.21 8.12
C GLN A 31 -11.64 5.71 7.88
N ALA A 32 -11.85 6.49 8.94
CA ALA A 32 -12.12 7.93 8.85
C ALA A 32 -10.91 8.78 8.39
N ASN A 33 -9.68 8.30 8.62
CA ASN A 33 -8.46 9.02 8.24
C ASN A 33 -8.00 8.64 6.84
N GLY A 34 -8.17 7.37 6.45
CA GLY A 34 -7.50 6.80 5.28
C GLY A 34 -6.01 6.56 5.54
N THR A 35 -5.32 6.01 4.56
CA THR A 35 -3.88 5.67 4.66
C THR A 35 -3.06 6.44 3.64
N GLU A 36 -1.88 6.88 4.05
CA GLU A 36 -0.79 7.40 3.23
C GLU A 36 0.37 6.40 3.28
N ILE A 37 0.73 5.82 2.13
CA ILE A 37 1.91 4.94 2.01
C ILE A 37 3.11 5.79 1.62
N VAL A 38 3.98 6.04 2.59
CA VAL A 38 5.20 6.84 2.44
C VAL A 38 6.30 5.98 1.82
N GLY A 39 7.04 6.56 0.86
CA GLY A 39 8.16 5.88 0.20
C GLY A 39 7.76 4.82 -0.83
N ALA A 40 6.50 4.79 -1.26
CA ALA A 40 5.97 3.78 -2.19
C ALA A 40 6.78 3.63 -3.50
N PHE A 41 7.45 4.69 -3.95
CA PHE A 41 8.24 4.73 -5.19
C PHE A 41 9.74 4.52 -4.97
N GLY A 42 10.16 4.22 -3.73
CA GLY A 42 11.53 3.80 -3.41
C GLY A 42 11.84 2.34 -3.75
N CYS A 43 10.84 1.57 -4.23
CA CYS A 43 11.00 0.16 -4.54
C CYS A 43 11.75 -0.07 -5.86
N LYS A 44 12.59 -1.10 -5.92
CA LYS A 44 13.20 -1.59 -7.17
C LYS A 44 12.16 -2.27 -8.06
N ASP A 45 12.27 -2.12 -9.38
CA ASP A 45 11.56 -2.91 -10.39
C ASP A 45 10.03 -2.97 -10.18
N ASN A 46 9.40 -1.89 -9.70
CA ASN A 46 7.98 -1.84 -9.35
C ASN A 46 7.50 -2.96 -8.40
N SER A 47 8.39 -3.43 -7.53
CA SER A 47 8.13 -4.55 -6.61
C SER A 47 7.16 -4.25 -5.45
N LEU A 48 6.50 -3.08 -5.47
CA LEU A 48 5.56 -2.68 -4.43
C LEU A 48 4.38 -3.66 -4.34
N GLN A 49 4.18 -4.22 -3.16
CA GLN A 49 3.03 -5.04 -2.81
C GLN A 49 2.30 -4.41 -1.63
N ILE A 50 1.01 -4.13 -1.79
CA ILE A 50 0.17 -3.62 -0.72
C ILE A 50 -0.77 -4.73 -0.28
N THR A 51 -0.69 -5.12 0.98
CA THR A 51 -1.55 -6.17 1.54
C THR A 51 -2.57 -5.55 2.47
N VAL A 52 -3.84 -5.90 2.27
CA VAL A 52 -4.96 -5.40 3.07
C VAL A 52 -5.84 -6.57 3.52
N THR A 53 -6.14 -6.60 4.81
CA THR A 53 -7.09 -7.54 5.41
C THR A 53 -8.36 -6.79 5.80
N ASN A 54 -9.53 -7.30 5.41
CA ASN A 54 -10.83 -6.82 5.87
C ASN A 54 -11.35 -7.72 6.99
N SER A 55 -11.47 -7.18 8.19
CA SER A 55 -12.05 -7.84 9.37
C SER A 55 -13.51 -7.44 9.64
N ALA A 56 -14.11 -6.61 8.80
CA ALA A 56 -15.53 -6.27 8.95
C ALA A 56 -16.42 -7.48 8.60
N GLU A 57 -17.61 -7.55 9.18
CA GLU A 57 -18.54 -8.67 8.98
C GLU A 57 -19.06 -8.80 7.53
N ALA A 58 -18.96 -7.72 6.74
CA ALA A 58 -19.37 -7.68 5.34
C ALA A 58 -18.20 -7.40 4.41
N ALA A 59 -18.40 -7.66 3.11
CA ALA A 59 -17.48 -7.17 2.10
C ALA A 59 -17.42 -5.64 2.16
N LYS A 60 -16.20 -5.10 2.08
CA LYS A 60 -15.94 -3.66 2.13
C LYS A 60 -14.99 -3.25 1.03
N LYS A 61 -15.11 -2.00 0.61
CA LYS A 61 -14.30 -1.44 -0.47
C LYS A 61 -13.18 -0.58 0.10
N LEU A 62 -12.05 -0.63 -0.58
CA LEU A 62 -10.99 0.37 -0.50
C LEU A 62 -10.85 1.07 -1.85
N THR A 63 -10.36 2.30 -1.83
CA THR A 63 -10.18 3.13 -3.02
C THR A 63 -8.77 3.68 -3.03
N ILE A 64 -7.97 3.27 -4.00
CA ILE A 64 -6.67 3.86 -4.29
C ILE A 64 -6.93 5.17 -5.05
N LYS A 65 -6.44 6.28 -4.50
CA LYS A 65 -6.71 7.61 -5.03
C LYS A 65 -5.85 7.92 -6.25
N ALA A 66 -6.45 8.56 -7.23
CA ALA A 66 -5.72 9.10 -8.37
C ALA A 66 -4.59 10.01 -7.89
N GLY A 67 -3.46 9.90 -8.57
CA GLY A 67 -2.29 10.75 -8.37
C GLY A 67 -2.40 12.07 -9.11
N VAL A 68 -1.25 12.68 -9.37
CA VAL A 68 -1.10 13.91 -10.18
C VAL A 68 -0.24 13.72 -11.43
N PHE A 69 0.26 12.50 -11.67
CA PHE A 69 1.16 12.15 -12.77
C PHE A 69 0.45 11.32 -13.85
N ASP A 70 1.23 10.70 -14.74
CA ASP A 70 0.74 9.93 -15.89
C ASP A 70 -0.42 9.00 -15.54
N ASN A 71 -1.45 9.01 -16.39
CA ASN A 71 -2.68 8.23 -16.26
C ASN A 71 -3.58 8.59 -15.05
N ALA A 72 -3.28 9.63 -14.27
CA ALA A 72 -4.17 10.12 -13.21
C ALA A 72 -5.58 10.46 -13.72
N ILE A 73 -5.73 10.83 -15.00
CA ILE A 73 -7.02 11.08 -15.66
C ILE A 73 -7.99 9.88 -15.63
N LEU A 74 -7.47 8.66 -15.48
CA LEU A 74 -8.30 7.45 -15.31
C LEU A 74 -8.99 7.38 -13.94
N GLY A 75 -8.68 8.32 -13.05
CA GLY A 75 -9.32 8.48 -11.75
C GLY A 75 -8.94 7.39 -10.75
N ASP A 76 -9.68 7.41 -9.64
CA ASP A 76 -9.53 6.47 -8.53
C ASP A 76 -9.76 5.01 -8.97
N LYS A 77 -9.19 4.07 -8.23
CA LYS A 77 -9.45 2.63 -8.39
C LYS A 77 -10.04 2.04 -7.12
N THR A 78 -11.30 1.62 -7.21
CA THR A 78 -11.98 0.93 -6.11
C THR A 78 -11.84 -0.59 -6.24
N ILE A 79 -11.56 -1.24 -5.13
CA ILE A 79 -11.36 -2.69 -5.00
C ILE A 79 -12.24 -3.19 -3.84
N SER A 80 -12.94 -4.30 -4.05
CA SER A 80 -13.76 -4.94 -3.02
C SER A 80 -12.97 -6.05 -2.33
N VAL A 81 -13.03 -6.09 -1.00
CA VAL A 81 -12.41 -7.12 -0.16
C VAL A 81 -13.52 -7.85 0.59
N ALA A 82 -13.64 -9.16 0.38
CA ALA A 82 -14.63 -9.98 1.08
C ALA A 82 -14.37 -10.00 2.61
N SER A 83 -15.43 -10.23 3.39
CA SER A 83 -15.36 -10.35 4.85
C SER A 83 -14.36 -11.44 5.27
N GLY A 84 -13.49 -11.11 6.24
CA GLY A 84 -12.47 -12.01 6.77
C GLY A 84 -11.40 -12.43 5.76
N LYS A 85 -11.23 -11.70 4.64
CA LYS A 85 -10.24 -12.00 3.61
C LYS A 85 -9.13 -10.97 3.55
N THR A 86 -7.99 -11.43 3.05
CA THR A 86 -6.81 -10.63 2.74
C THR A 86 -6.61 -10.59 1.23
N ILE A 87 -6.26 -9.43 0.70
CA ILE A 87 -5.88 -9.26 -0.69
C ILE A 87 -4.47 -8.69 -0.78
N VAL A 88 -3.79 -9.00 -1.87
CA VAL A 88 -2.51 -8.41 -2.26
C VAL A 88 -2.75 -7.59 -3.53
N ILE A 89 -2.29 -6.35 -3.53
CA ILE A 89 -2.42 -5.41 -4.64
C ILE A 89 -1.03 -5.17 -5.20
N LEU A 90 -0.87 -5.49 -6.49
CA LEU A 90 0.29 -5.17 -7.29
C LEU A 90 -0.10 -4.05 -8.27
N ILE A 91 0.67 -2.97 -8.29
CA ILE A 91 0.38 -1.81 -9.14
C ILE A 91 1.39 -1.78 -10.29
N GLU A 92 0.96 -2.26 -11.46
CA GLU A 92 1.80 -2.34 -12.67
C GLU A 92 2.26 -0.96 -13.19
N ASN A 93 1.40 0.04 -13.08
CA ASN A 93 1.72 1.43 -13.44
C ASN A 93 1.47 2.35 -12.24
N PRO A 94 2.47 2.49 -11.34
CA PRO A 94 2.29 3.19 -10.08
C PRO A 94 2.17 4.71 -10.25
N SER A 95 2.69 5.28 -11.35
CA SER A 95 2.57 6.72 -11.67
C SER A 95 1.13 7.21 -11.66
N ARG A 96 0.17 6.35 -12.04
CA ARG A 96 -1.28 6.66 -11.99
C ARG A 96 -1.74 7.11 -10.61
N PHE A 97 -1.18 6.55 -9.56
CA PHE A 97 -1.61 6.76 -8.18
C PHE A 97 -0.61 7.56 -7.36
N GLN A 98 0.47 8.03 -7.99
CA GLN A 98 1.53 8.82 -7.36
C GLN A 98 1.02 10.21 -6.98
N GLN A 99 1.06 10.52 -5.69
CA GLN A 99 0.78 11.86 -5.17
C GLN A 99 1.99 12.78 -5.38
N ALA A 100 1.80 14.10 -5.25
CA ALA A 100 2.88 15.09 -5.45
C ALA A 100 4.07 14.88 -4.49
N ASP A 101 3.83 14.31 -3.31
CA ASP A 101 4.82 13.95 -2.30
C ASP A 101 5.44 12.55 -2.50
N SER A 102 5.16 11.90 -3.64
CA SER A 102 5.56 10.52 -3.95
C SER A 102 5.01 9.46 -2.98
N SER A 103 3.87 9.74 -2.35
CA SER A 103 3.09 8.73 -1.61
C SER A 103 2.00 8.11 -2.49
N ILE A 104 1.31 7.09 -1.94
CA ILE A 104 0.05 6.57 -2.45
C ILE A 104 -1.02 6.73 -1.37
N TYR A 105 -2.17 7.29 -1.74
CA TYR A 105 -3.30 7.46 -0.83
C TYR A 105 -4.37 6.37 -1.02
N ILE A 106 -4.88 5.84 0.08
CA ILE A 106 -5.96 4.85 0.11
C ILE A 106 -7.08 5.33 1.04
N ASP A 107 -8.30 5.34 0.53
CA ASP A 107 -9.53 5.57 1.30
C ASP A 107 -10.28 4.27 1.51
N TYR A 108 -11.11 4.24 2.55
CA TYR A 108 -11.87 3.05 2.94
C TYR A 108 -13.36 3.38 3.06
N GLU A 109 -14.21 2.48 2.57
CA GLU A 109 -15.66 2.55 2.74
C GLU A 109 -16.04 2.58 4.22
N THR A 110 -17.10 3.30 4.57
CA THR A 110 -17.59 3.39 5.96
C THR A 110 -17.78 2.01 6.59
N GLY A 111 -17.20 1.84 7.79
CA GLY A 111 -17.21 0.56 8.51
C GLY A 111 -16.21 -0.47 8.03
N PHE A 112 -15.24 -0.12 7.17
CA PHE A 112 -14.07 -0.95 6.92
C PHE A 112 -13.26 -1.08 8.22
N THR A 113 -12.91 -2.30 8.59
CA THR A 113 -11.97 -2.57 9.69
C THR A 113 -10.94 -3.58 9.21
N GLY A 114 -9.74 -3.55 9.80
CA GLY A 114 -8.70 -4.52 9.52
C GLY A 114 -7.33 -3.87 9.49
N ASN A 115 -6.40 -4.48 8.76
CA ASN A 115 -5.00 -4.10 8.78
C ASN A 115 -4.44 -3.91 7.37
N ILE A 116 -3.39 -3.10 7.27
CA ILE A 116 -2.65 -2.82 6.04
C ILE A 116 -1.15 -2.85 6.30
N TYR A 117 -0.39 -3.31 5.32
CA TYR A 117 1.06 -3.09 5.24
C TYR A 117 1.50 -3.06 3.77
N ALA A 118 2.63 -2.43 3.49
CA ALA A 118 3.21 -2.38 2.16
C ALA A 118 4.67 -2.86 2.22
N VAL A 119 5.05 -3.72 1.26
CA VAL A 119 6.41 -4.26 1.15
C VAL A 119 6.93 -4.00 -0.25
N GLY A 120 8.21 -3.67 -0.36
CA GLY A 120 8.90 -3.51 -1.63
C GLY A 120 10.36 -3.90 -1.50
N LYS A 121 10.96 -4.36 -2.59
CA LYS A 121 12.40 -4.59 -2.62
C LYS A 121 13.10 -3.24 -2.62
N HIS A 122 14.07 -3.03 -1.73
CA HIS A 122 14.84 -1.79 -1.70
C HIS A 122 15.49 -1.49 -3.07
N ALA A 123 15.33 -0.25 -3.57
CA ALA A 123 16.02 0.21 -4.78
C ALA A 123 17.46 0.63 -4.47
N GLY A 124 18.37 -0.33 -4.42
CA GLY A 124 19.81 -0.05 -4.25
C GLY A 124 20.57 -1.19 -3.59
N LEU A 125 21.87 -0.97 -3.37
CA LEU A 125 22.62 -1.65 -2.32
C LEU A 125 22.43 -0.80 -1.06
N GLU A 126 22.06 -1.39 0.07
CA GLU A 126 22.15 -0.64 1.34
C GLU A 126 23.61 -0.22 1.57
N ALA A 127 23.80 1.01 2.05
CA ALA A 127 25.10 1.56 2.43
C ALA A 127 25.55 1.02 3.79
#